data_AF-A0AAV5MW35-F1
#
_entry.id   AF-A0AAV5MW35-F1
#
_cell.length_a   1.000
_cell.length_b   1.000
_cell.length_c   1.000
_cell.angle_alpha   90.00
_cell.angle_beta   90.00
_cell.angle_gamma   90.00
#
_symmetry.space_group_name_H-M   'P 1'
#
loop_
_entity.id
_entity.type
_entity.pdbx_description
1 polymer ?
#
loop_
_entity_poly.entity_id
_entity_poly.type
_entity_poly.pdbx_seq_one_letter_code
_entity_poly.pdbx_strand_id
1 'polypeptide(L)'
;MQIPHSDTLWLSASLKNVENNELEEFSPPHRRQELRETCFGALRREPEHSPDDVLAFLLECAEQLPHKIPLYGTVVGLLNLENEDFVIKLVQNLQTDFQDALDSGSCDRVRTLMRFLTALMCSKVLQPASLVVVFETLLSSAATTVDEEKGNPSWQACADFYVTCILSCLPWGGAELIEQVPEEIERVMAGIQAYLSIRSHVLDTGLSFFEGDETGKDLAEKDFLEDLWERIQVLSSNGWKLDSAQLVAGKSHEFGAISCPELPDPPSTLSEITYGEQRHIAELKYPQRLHRLNIFHTSKTEDLQPIDRFVVEEYLLDVLLFLNGCRKECASFMVGLPVPFRCEYLMAEAIFSQLLLLPHPPFKPLYYTLVIMDLCEEEED
;
A
#
# COMPACT_ATOMS: atom_id res chain seq x y z
N MET A 1 10.37 20.94 -12.02
CA MET A 1 9.94 20.89 -10.62
C MET A 1 11.02 21.60 -9.82
N GLN A 2 10.73 22.83 -9.36
CA GLN A 2 11.69 23.69 -8.68
C GLN A 2 11.60 23.37 -7.18
N ILE A 3 12.60 22.68 -6.65
CA ILE A 3 12.78 22.39 -5.22
C ILE A 3 13.06 23.74 -4.51
N PRO A 4 12.30 24.18 -3.50
CA PRO A 4 12.63 25.41 -2.78
C PRO A 4 13.52 25.16 -1.55
N HIS A 5 14.55 26.00 -1.49
CA HIS A 5 15.36 26.48 -0.36
C HIS A 5 16.30 25.51 0.39
N SER A 6 17.43 26.06 0.83
CA SER A 6 18.73 25.39 1.03
C SER A 6 18.82 24.44 2.22
N ASP A 7 17.85 24.49 3.13
CA ASP A 7 17.96 23.84 4.44
C ASP A 7 17.35 22.41 4.39
N THR A 8 16.32 22.19 3.58
CA THR A 8 15.78 20.87 3.19
C THR A 8 16.76 20.08 2.31
N LEU A 9 17.68 20.75 1.61
CA LEU A 9 18.74 20.10 0.83
C LEU A 9 19.78 19.39 1.71
N TRP A 10 20.04 19.87 2.94
CA TRP A 10 20.96 19.18 3.86
C TRP A 10 20.30 18.00 4.58
N LEU A 11 19.03 18.13 4.96
CA LEU A 11 18.23 17.03 5.51
C LEU A 11 18.03 15.91 4.48
N SER A 12 17.66 16.27 3.26
CA SER A 12 17.63 15.32 2.15
C SER A 12 19.02 14.75 1.87
N ALA A 13 20.11 15.53 1.83
CA ALA A 13 21.46 14.99 1.65
C ALA A 13 21.93 14.07 2.80
N SER A 14 21.53 14.34 4.03
CA SER A 14 21.87 13.53 5.21
C SER A 14 21.08 12.22 5.25
N LEU A 15 19.83 12.22 4.78
CA LEU A 15 19.02 11.01 4.58
C LEU A 15 19.34 10.30 3.25
N LYS A 16 19.90 11.01 2.27
CA LYS A 16 20.49 10.42 1.05
C LYS A 16 21.78 9.68 1.36
N ASN A 17 22.59 10.12 2.34
CA ASN A 17 23.69 9.28 2.84
C ASN A 17 23.23 8.01 3.57
N VAL A 18 21.93 7.85 3.80
CA VAL A 18 21.26 6.63 4.29
C VAL A 18 20.70 5.80 3.10
N GLU A 19 21.06 6.13 1.85
CA GLU A 19 20.80 5.38 0.60
C GLU A 19 21.60 4.07 0.53
N ASN A 20 21.41 3.17 1.49
CA ASN A 20 21.47 1.75 1.15
C ASN A 20 20.05 1.30 0.80
N ASN A 21 19.90 0.51 -0.27
CA ASN A 21 18.63 0.01 -0.84
C ASN A 21 17.88 -0.98 0.08
N GLU A 22 17.90 -0.75 1.39
CA GLU A 22 17.50 -1.72 2.39
C GLU A 22 16.03 -1.54 2.81
N LEU A 23 15.19 -2.54 2.54
CA LEU A 23 13.88 -2.65 3.19
C LEU A 23 14.09 -3.05 4.65
N GLU A 24 13.58 -2.24 5.57
CA GLU A 24 13.75 -2.46 7.00
C GLU A 24 13.24 -3.84 7.46
N GLU A 25 12.09 -4.28 6.96
CA GLU A 25 11.46 -5.55 7.34
C GLU A 25 12.33 -6.77 7.06
N PHE A 26 13.10 -6.73 5.98
CA PHE A 26 13.94 -7.84 5.55
C PHE A 26 15.43 -7.63 5.86
N SER A 27 15.80 -6.48 6.43
CA SER A 27 17.18 -6.17 6.79
C SER A 27 17.62 -6.83 8.09
N PRO A 28 18.91 -7.22 8.22
CA PRO A 28 19.45 -7.76 9.46
C PRO A 28 19.19 -6.81 10.66
N PRO A 29 18.88 -7.33 11.87
CA PRO A 29 18.49 -6.51 13.02
C PRO A 29 19.48 -5.40 13.39
N HIS A 30 20.79 -5.65 13.24
CA HIS A 30 21.83 -4.67 13.56
C HIS A 30 21.84 -3.47 12.59
N ARG A 31 21.66 -3.71 11.29
CA ARG A 31 21.61 -2.64 10.28
C ARG A 31 20.37 -1.77 10.42
N ARG A 32 19.21 -2.39 10.68
CA ARG A 32 17.98 -1.63 10.99
C ARG A 32 18.20 -0.64 12.13
N GLN A 33 18.84 -1.10 13.20
CA GLN A 33 19.08 -0.28 14.38
C GLN A 33 20.02 0.89 14.07
N GLU A 34 21.11 0.66 13.34
CA GLU A 34 22.04 1.72 12.91
C GLU A 34 21.36 2.77 12.02
N LEU A 35 20.52 2.32 11.07
CA LEU A 35 19.78 3.21 10.16
C LEU A 35 18.83 4.12 10.94
N ARG A 36 18.06 3.54 11.86
CA ARG A 36 17.13 4.26 12.75
C ARG A 36 17.86 5.29 13.60
N GLU A 37 18.94 4.88 14.26
CA GLU A 37 19.73 5.75 15.14
C GLU A 37 20.36 6.93 14.37
N THR A 38 20.81 6.69 13.14
CA THR A 38 21.40 7.73 12.28
C THR A 38 20.35 8.75 11.84
N CYS A 39 19.22 8.29 11.29
CA CYS A 39 18.11 9.16 10.86
C CYS A 39 17.55 9.96 12.04
N PHE A 40 17.27 9.27 13.14
CA PHE A 40 16.77 9.91 14.35
C PHE A 40 17.78 10.91 14.93
N GLY A 41 19.06 10.54 15.01
CA GLY A 41 20.11 11.42 15.51
C GLY A 41 20.25 12.72 14.72
N ALA A 42 20.05 12.67 13.40
CA ALA A 42 20.04 13.85 12.53
C ALA A 42 18.78 14.71 12.73
N LEU A 43 17.61 14.10 12.89
CA LEU A 43 16.34 14.80 12.99
C LEU A 43 16.00 15.30 14.40
N ARG A 44 16.57 14.72 15.46
CA ARG A 44 16.15 14.92 16.85
C ARG A 44 16.06 16.38 17.30
N ARG A 45 16.96 17.25 16.84
CA ARG A 45 17.03 18.67 17.26
C ARG A 45 16.43 19.66 16.26
N GLU A 46 16.12 19.21 15.05
CA GLU A 46 15.58 20.05 13.99
C GLU A 46 14.15 20.56 14.28
N PRO A 47 13.24 19.78 14.92
CA PRO A 47 11.93 20.26 15.32
C PRO A 47 11.95 21.47 16.26
N GLU A 48 13.03 21.70 17.02
CA GLU A 48 13.16 22.88 17.89
C GLU A 48 13.39 24.17 17.08
N HIS A 49 13.94 24.06 15.87
CA HIS A 49 14.35 25.19 15.03
C HIS A 49 13.36 25.46 13.90
N SER A 50 12.87 24.41 13.24
CA SER A 50 11.99 24.49 12.07
C SER A 50 10.95 23.35 12.09
N PRO A 51 10.00 23.37 13.04
CA PRO A 51 9.04 22.27 13.21
C PRO A 51 8.15 22.07 11.97
N ASP A 52 7.71 23.15 11.32
CA ASP A 52 6.81 23.05 10.17
C ASP A 52 7.50 22.45 8.94
N ASP A 53 8.77 22.80 8.70
CA ASP A 53 9.55 22.28 7.58
C ASP A 53 9.88 20.79 7.79
N VAL A 54 10.25 20.40 9.02
CA VAL A 54 10.54 19.00 9.35
C VAL A 54 9.28 18.14 9.26
N LEU A 55 8.14 18.66 9.71
CA LEU A 55 6.85 17.98 9.60
C LEU A 55 6.50 17.75 8.13
N ALA A 56 6.50 18.81 7.32
CA ALA A 56 6.21 18.71 5.89
C ALA A 56 7.15 17.72 5.18
N PHE A 57 8.44 17.78 5.51
CA PHE A 57 9.45 16.88 4.97
C PHE A 57 9.20 15.40 5.32
N LEU A 58 8.83 15.08 6.56
CA LEU A 58 8.53 13.70 6.97
C LEU A 58 7.29 13.14 6.25
N LEU A 59 6.25 13.95 6.10
CA LEU A 59 5.04 13.56 5.35
C LEU A 59 5.35 13.37 3.86
N GLU A 60 6.12 14.28 3.25
CA GLU A 60 6.56 14.16 1.86
C GLU A 60 7.41 12.90 1.67
N CYS A 61 8.31 12.58 2.61
CA CYS A 61 9.08 11.34 2.57
C CYS A 61 8.20 10.09 2.60
N ALA A 62 7.20 10.05 3.48
CA ALA A 62 6.28 8.92 3.57
C ALA A 62 5.44 8.77 2.29
N GLU A 63 5.02 9.87 1.68
CA GLU A 63 4.26 9.87 0.42
C GLU A 63 5.11 9.53 -0.82
N GLN A 64 6.36 9.99 -0.90
CA GLN A 64 7.21 9.84 -2.09
C GLN A 64 8.10 8.60 -2.06
N LEU A 65 8.32 8.00 -0.88
CA LEU A 65 9.17 6.83 -0.68
C LEU A 65 8.41 5.75 0.11
N PRO A 66 7.29 5.20 -0.41
CA PRO A 66 6.47 4.22 0.30
C PRO A 66 7.23 2.96 0.72
N HIS A 67 8.26 2.58 -0.03
CA HIS A 67 9.12 1.44 0.30
C HIS A 67 9.96 1.67 1.57
N LYS A 68 10.08 2.91 2.06
CA LYS A 68 10.75 3.29 3.32
C LYS A 68 9.77 3.70 4.43
N ILE A 69 8.45 3.50 4.24
CA ILE A 69 7.44 3.82 5.25
C ILE A 69 7.75 3.25 6.64
N PRO A 70 8.18 1.98 6.81
CA PRO A 70 8.51 1.45 8.13
C PRO A 70 9.59 2.27 8.87
N LEU A 71 10.58 2.77 8.12
CA LEU A 71 11.69 3.55 8.67
C LEU A 71 11.17 4.89 9.17
N TYR A 72 10.37 5.58 8.35
CA TYR A 72 9.78 6.86 8.72
C TYR A 72 8.80 6.70 9.88
N GLY A 73 8.01 5.63 9.90
CA GLY A 73 7.12 5.31 11.03
C GLY A 73 7.91 5.17 12.34
N THR A 74 9.02 4.43 12.30
CA THR A 74 9.90 4.26 13.47
C THR A 74 10.54 5.57 13.92
N VAL A 75 11.04 6.38 12.98
CA VAL A 75 11.62 7.70 13.29
C VAL A 75 10.58 8.61 13.95
N VAL A 76 9.35 8.65 13.45
CA VAL A 76 8.26 9.42 14.06
C VAL A 76 7.92 8.86 15.45
N GLY A 77 7.92 7.54 15.64
CA GLY A 77 7.75 6.92 16.96
C GLY A 77 8.83 7.31 17.97
N LEU A 78 10.09 7.39 17.54
CA LEU A 78 11.18 7.87 18.38
C LEU A 78 11.03 9.37 18.70
N LEU A 79 10.61 10.20 17.73
CA LEU A 79 10.32 11.61 17.96
C LEU A 79 9.16 11.80 18.95
N ASN A 80 8.16 10.92 18.93
CA ASN A 80 7.00 10.97 19.84
C ASN A 80 7.42 10.78 21.31
N LEU A 81 8.49 10.03 21.57
CA LEU A 81 9.03 9.86 22.92
C LEU A 81 9.68 11.14 23.48
N GLU A 82 10.11 12.05 22.60
CA GLU A 82 10.81 13.28 22.99
C GLU A 82 9.95 14.53 22.91
N ASN A 83 9.13 14.63 21.87
CA ASN A 83 8.28 15.79 21.59
C ASN A 83 6.90 15.33 21.12
N GLU A 84 6.04 15.04 22.09
CA GLU A 84 4.67 14.60 21.88
C GLU A 84 3.84 15.63 21.09
N ASP A 85 3.97 16.92 21.43
CA ASP A 85 3.21 18.01 20.78
C ASP A 85 3.54 18.13 19.29
N PHE A 86 4.81 17.94 18.91
CA PHE A 86 5.24 17.91 17.51
C PHE A 86 4.56 16.77 16.74
N VAL A 87 4.50 15.58 17.34
CA VAL A 87 3.90 14.40 16.69
C VAL A 87 2.37 14.50 16.63
N ILE A 88 1.71 15.08 17.64
CA ILE A 88 0.28 15.38 17.58
C ILE A 88 -0.03 16.27 16.36
N LYS A 89 0.79 17.31 16.12
CA LYS A 89 0.65 18.17 14.94
C LYS A 89 0.86 17.40 13.63
N LEU A 90 1.84 16.49 13.59
CA LEU A 90 2.07 15.61 12.43
C LEU A 90 0.84 14.73 12.15
N VAL A 91 0.24 14.11 13.17
CA VAL A 91 -0.97 13.28 13.03
C VAL A 91 -2.16 14.10 12.52
N GLN A 92 -2.33 15.35 12.98
CA GLN A 92 -3.37 16.26 12.49
C GLN A 92 -3.20 16.64 11.02
N ASN A 93 -1.97 16.95 10.60
CA ASN A 93 -1.67 17.23 9.20
C ASN A 93 -1.91 15.99 8.32
N LEU A 94 -1.44 14.82 8.79
CA LEU A 94 -1.67 13.55 8.11
C LEU A 94 -3.17 13.23 7.92
N GLN A 95 -4.01 13.57 8.90
CA GLN A 95 -5.47 13.43 8.77
C GLN A 95 -6.03 14.34 7.68
N THR A 96 -5.54 15.57 7.57
CA THR A 96 -5.94 16.50 6.51
C THR A 96 -5.50 15.98 5.15
N ASP A 97 -4.24 15.55 5.02
CA ASP A 97 -3.69 15.01 3.77
C ASP A 97 -4.42 13.74 3.31
N PHE A 98 -4.81 12.89 4.27
CA PHE A 98 -5.57 11.68 3.99
C PHE A 98 -7.01 11.98 3.54
N GLN A 99 -7.67 12.95 4.16
CA GLN A 99 -8.99 13.41 3.71
C GLN A 99 -8.92 14.01 2.30
N ASP A 100 -7.91 14.84 2.01
CA ASP A 100 -7.67 15.40 0.67
C ASP A 100 -7.40 14.30 -0.38
N ALA A 101 -6.70 13.23 0.00
CA ALA A 101 -6.47 12.08 -0.87
C ALA A 101 -7.77 11.31 -1.19
N LEU A 102 -8.66 11.15 -0.21
CA LEU A 102 -9.99 10.56 -0.40
C LEU A 102 -10.85 11.44 -1.31
N ASP A 103 -10.92 12.75 -1.04
CA ASP A 103 -11.74 13.71 -1.78
C ASP A 103 -11.30 13.85 -3.24
N SER A 104 -9.98 13.87 -3.48
CA SER A 104 -9.42 13.87 -4.84
C SER A 104 -9.55 12.51 -5.54
N GLY A 105 -9.79 11.42 -4.79
CA GLY A 105 -9.80 10.05 -5.30
C GLY A 105 -8.44 9.60 -5.81
N SER A 106 -7.35 10.09 -5.20
CA SER A 106 -5.99 9.69 -5.56
C SER A 106 -5.66 8.32 -4.96
N CYS A 107 -5.83 7.26 -5.74
CA CYS A 107 -5.62 5.88 -5.29
C CYS A 107 -4.22 5.65 -4.68
N ASP A 108 -3.18 6.18 -5.34
CA ASP A 108 -1.80 6.03 -4.88
C ASP A 108 -1.56 6.70 -3.53
N ARG A 109 -2.09 7.93 -3.34
CA ARG A 109 -1.97 8.65 -2.07
C ARG A 109 -2.75 7.95 -0.97
N VAL A 110 -3.99 7.54 -1.22
CA VAL A 110 -4.80 6.81 -0.22
C VAL A 110 -4.10 5.52 0.23
N ARG A 111 -3.59 4.71 -0.70
CA ARG A 111 -2.86 3.47 -0.41
C ARG A 111 -1.59 3.74 0.40
N THR A 112 -0.81 4.73 -0.01
CA THR A 112 0.46 5.10 0.64
C THR A 112 0.23 5.62 2.06
N LEU A 113 -0.73 6.52 2.24
CA LEU A 113 -1.08 7.08 3.55
C LEU A 113 -1.70 6.02 4.48
N MET A 114 -2.52 5.10 3.98
CA MET A 114 -3.03 3.95 4.75
C MET A 114 -1.89 3.07 5.28
N ARG A 115 -0.88 2.79 4.44
CA ARG A 115 0.31 2.04 4.88
C ARG A 115 1.12 2.84 5.91
N PHE A 116 1.24 4.16 5.75
CA PHE A 116 1.91 5.01 6.73
C PHE A 116 1.17 5.07 8.08
N LEU A 117 -0.16 5.20 8.09
CA LEU A 117 -0.98 5.10 9.31
C LEU A 117 -0.77 3.76 10.03
N THR A 118 -0.68 2.67 9.28
CA THR A 118 -0.37 1.35 9.81
C THR A 118 1.02 1.31 10.45
N ALA A 119 2.04 1.88 9.80
CA ALA A 119 3.39 1.96 10.35
C ALA A 119 3.46 2.83 11.62
N LEU A 120 2.71 3.94 11.67
CA LEU A 120 2.58 4.79 12.87
C LEU A 120 1.90 4.06 14.03
N MET A 121 0.91 3.22 13.76
CA MET A 121 0.30 2.34 14.77
C MET A 121 1.32 1.34 15.33
N CYS A 122 2.05 0.63 14.46
CA CYS A 122 3.12 -0.29 14.88
C CYS A 122 4.25 0.41 15.66
N SER A 123 4.46 1.69 15.40
CA SER A 123 5.44 2.54 16.09
C SER A 123 4.90 3.22 17.36
N LYS A 124 3.72 2.83 17.84
CA LYS A 124 3.04 3.38 19.04
C LYS A 124 2.80 4.89 18.98
N VAL A 125 2.62 5.43 17.77
CA VAL A 125 2.23 6.82 17.52
C VAL A 125 0.72 6.93 17.41
N LEU A 126 0.08 5.99 16.70
CA LEU A 126 -1.36 5.96 16.49
C LEU A 126 -2.03 4.90 17.37
N GLN A 127 -3.23 5.19 17.88
CA GLN A 127 -4.03 4.18 18.58
C GLN A 127 -4.56 3.14 17.59
N PRO A 128 -4.46 1.83 17.89
CA PRO A 128 -5.00 0.78 17.03
C PRO A 128 -6.51 0.94 16.77
N ALA A 129 -7.27 1.32 17.80
CA ALA A 129 -8.71 1.57 17.67
C ALA A 129 -9.02 2.68 16.64
N SER A 130 -8.21 3.74 16.58
CA SER A 130 -8.40 4.81 15.59
C SER A 130 -8.17 4.33 14.16
N LEU A 131 -7.19 3.45 13.93
CA LEU A 131 -6.98 2.84 12.61
C LEU A 131 -8.14 1.93 12.22
N VAL A 132 -8.70 1.18 13.19
CA VAL A 132 -9.89 0.35 12.93
C VAL A 132 -11.10 1.21 12.57
N VAL A 133 -11.30 2.37 13.19
CA VAL A 133 -12.38 3.31 12.80
C VAL A 133 -12.23 3.78 11.35
N VAL A 134 -11.00 4.01 10.87
CA VAL A 134 -10.74 4.29 9.46
C VAL A 134 -11.16 3.11 8.58
N PHE A 135 -10.79 1.88 8.95
CA PHE A 135 -11.18 0.67 8.22
C PHE A 135 -12.71 0.50 8.18
N GLU A 136 -13.39 0.68 9.31
CA GLU A 136 -14.85 0.60 9.40
C GLU A 136 -15.54 1.66 8.55
N THR A 137 -14.97 2.87 8.48
CA THR A 137 -15.50 3.96 7.64
C THR A 137 -15.42 3.61 6.16
N LEU A 138 -14.23 3.17 5.69
CA LEU A 138 -14.01 2.74 4.32
C LEU A 138 -14.88 1.52 3.96
N LEU A 139 -14.97 0.54 4.85
CA LEU A 139 -15.78 -0.68 4.66
C LEU A 139 -17.29 -0.38 4.64
N SER A 140 -17.76 0.53 5.48
CA SER A 140 -19.16 0.98 5.49
C SER A 140 -19.53 1.70 4.19
N SER A 141 -18.62 2.52 3.66
CA SER A 141 -18.77 3.13 2.34
C SER A 141 -18.80 2.07 1.23
N ALA A 142 -17.90 1.08 1.28
CA ALA A 142 -17.87 -0.03 0.32
C ALA A 142 -19.18 -0.84 0.32
N ALA A 143 -19.68 -1.22 1.49
CA ALA A 143 -20.95 -1.94 1.65
C ALA A 143 -22.16 -1.12 1.18
N THR A 144 -22.18 0.19 1.46
CA THR A 144 -23.25 1.09 0.99
C THR A 144 -23.21 1.27 -0.53
N THR A 145 -22.03 1.24 -1.14
CA THR A 145 -21.86 1.41 -2.59
C THR A 145 -22.50 0.28 -3.38
N VAL A 146 -22.36 -0.96 -2.91
CA VAL A 146 -22.90 -2.16 -3.57
C VAL A 146 -24.36 -2.48 -3.19
N ASP A 147 -24.95 -1.71 -2.27
CA ASP A 147 -26.36 -1.84 -1.91
C ASP A 147 -27.26 -1.39 -3.08
N GLU A 148 -28.13 -2.28 -3.57
CA GLU A 148 -29.00 -1.99 -4.73
C GLU A 148 -30.07 -0.93 -4.45
N GLU A 149 -30.46 -0.70 -3.20
CA GLU A 149 -31.53 0.22 -2.82
C GLU A 149 -31.00 1.62 -2.49
N LYS A 150 -29.84 1.70 -1.85
CA LYS A 150 -29.26 2.94 -1.32
C LYS A 150 -27.98 3.39 -2.02
N GLY A 151 -27.34 2.48 -2.75
CA GLY A 151 -26.03 2.69 -3.35
C GLY A 151 -26.06 2.91 -4.85
N ASN A 152 -24.86 2.78 -5.44
CA ASN A 152 -24.66 2.78 -6.88
C ASN A 152 -23.64 1.68 -7.22
N PRO A 153 -24.10 0.46 -7.53
CA PRO A 153 -23.24 -0.68 -7.83
C PRO A 153 -22.28 -0.46 -9.01
N SER A 154 -22.56 0.51 -9.90
CA SER A 154 -21.62 0.90 -10.98
C SER A 154 -20.27 1.37 -10.43
N TRP A 155 -20.24 1.85 -9.19
CA TRP A 155 -19.03 2.32 -8.50
C TRP A 155 -18.37 1.24 -7.64
N GLN A 156 -18.69 -0.04 -7.83
CA GLN A 156 -18.06 -1.14 -7.12
C GLN A 156 -16.53 -1.11 -7.20
N ALA A 157 -15.93 -0.58 -8.29
CA ALA A 157 -14.48 -0.39 -8.38
C ALA A 157 -13.89 0.44 -7.22
N CYS A 158 -14.60 1.47 -6.78
CA CYS A 158 -14.24 2.26 -5.59
C CYS A 158 -14.35 1.43 -4.30
N ALA A 159 -15.43 0.65 -4.16
CA ALA A 159 -15.66 -0.21 -3.01
C ALA A 159 -14.59 -1.31 -2.89
N ASP A 160 -14.26 -1.98 -4.00
CA ASP A 160 -13.20 -2.98 -4.09
C ASP A 160 -11.83 -2.35 -3.77
N PHE A 161 -11.58 -1.12 -4.24
CA PHE A 161 -10.35 -0.38 -3.90
C PHE A 161 -10.22 -0.11 -2.39
N TYR A 162 -11.28 0.33 -1.72
CA TYR A 162 -11.28 0.54 -0.27
C TYR A 162 -11.03 -0.76 0.50
N VAL A 163 -11.69 -1.85 0.13
CA VAL A 163 -11.45 -3.16 0.77
C VAL A 163 -10.03 -3.66 0.49
N THR A 164 -9.51 -3.45 -0.72
CA THR A 164 -8.11 -3.74 -1.05
C THR A 164 -7.15 -2.95 -0.15
N CYS A 165 -7.39 -1.66 0.06
CA CYS A 165 -6.56 -0.82 0.93
C CYS A 165 -6.54 -1.35 2.37
N ILE A 166 -7.70 -1.74 2.92
CA ILE A 166 -7.79 -2.34 4.26
C ILE A 166 -6.98 -3.64 4.31
N LEU A 167 -7.22 -4.56 3.38
CA LEU A 167 -6.51 -5.85 3.33
C LEU A 167 -5.00 -5.69 3.16
N SER A 168 -4.59 -4.69 2.38
CA SER A 168 -3.18 -4.39 2.16
C SER A 168 -2.47 -3.93 3.44
N CYS A 169 -3.16 -3.40 4.45
CA CYS A 169 -2.52 -2.98 5.70
C CYS A 169 -2.19 -4.16 6.64
N LEU A 170 -2.94 -5.26 6.51
CA LEU A 170 -2.93 -6.37 7.46
C LEU A 170 -1.61 -7.17 7.51
N PRO A 171 -0.84 -7.35 6.42
CA PRO A 171 0.48 -7.98 6.50
C PRO A 171 1.40 -7.29 7.51
N TRP A 172 1.34 -5.96 7.57
CA TRP A 172 2.21 -5.13 8.41
C TRP A 172 1.66 -4.90 9.80
N GLY A 173 0.35 -4.65 9.92
CA GLY A 173 -0.30 -4.25 11.17
C GLY A 173 -1.17 -5.31 11.84
N GLY A 174 -1.45 -6.45 11.19
CA GLY A 174 -2.44 -7.41 11.66
C GLY A 174 -2.14 -8.04 13.01
N ALA A 175 -0.87 -8.38 13.27
CA ALA A 175 -0.43 -8.90 14.57
C ALA A 175 -0.74 -7.92 15.72
N GLU A 176 -0.40 -6.65 15.52
CA GLU A 176 -0.58 -5.57 16.49
C GLU A 176 -2.08 -5.28 16.75
N LEU A 177 -2.89 -5.28 15.68
CA LEU A 177 -4.33 -5.09 15.79
C LEU A 177 -5.01 -6.21 16.58
N ILE A 178 -4.60 -7.46 16.36
CA ILE A 178 -5.19 -8.60 17.07
C ILE A 178 -4.73 -8.68 18.51
N GLU A 179 -3.50 -8.24 18.80
CA GLU A 179 -3.01 -8.16 20.17
C GLU A 179 -3.74 -7.06 20.97
N GLN A 180 -3.94 -5.88 20.39
CA GLN A 180 -4.49 -4.73 21.12
C GLN A 180 -6.01 -4.55 21.04
N VAL A 181 -6.62 -4.84 19.89
CA VAL A 181 -8.06 -4.59 19.59
C VAL A 181 -8.70 -5.77 18.83
N PRO A 182 -8.67 -6.99 19.41
CA PRO A 182 -9.13 -8.21 18.72
C PRO A 182 -10.61 -8.17 18.32
N GLU A 183 -11.49 -7.64 19.18
CA GLU A 183 -12.93 -7.60 18.90
C GLU A 183 -13.26 -6.67 17.73
N GLU A 184 -12.56 -5.54 17.64
CA GLU A 184 -12.75 -4.55 16.60
C GLU A 184 -12.22 -5.02 15.25
N ILE A 185 -11.03 -5.62 15.22
CA ILE A 185 -10.48 -6.17 13.96
C ILE A 185 -11.27 -7.40 13.49
N GLU A 186 -11.76 -8.26 14.39
CA GLU A 186 -12.65 -9.37 14.02
C GLU A 186 -13.94 -8.87 13.34
N ARG A 187 -14.50 -7.74 13.81
CA ARG A 187 -15.66 -7.11 13.18
C ARG A 187 -15.37 -6.63 11.77
N VAL A 188 -14.22 -5.99 11.55
CA VAL A 188 -13.77 -5.59 10.21
C VAL A 188 -13.61 -6.80 9.30
N MET A 189 -12.95 -7.86 9.78
CA MET A 189 -12.76 -9.11 9.02
C MET A 189 -14.10 -9.77 8.65
N ALA A 190 -15.07 -9.80 9.56
CA ALA A 190 -16.43 -10.28 9.29
C ALA A 190 -17.16 -9.38 8.27
N GLY A 191 -16.98 -8.06 8.36
CA GLY A 191 -17.54 -7.11 7.42
C GLY A 191 -16.97 -7.26 6.00
N ILE A 192 -15.66 -7.52 5.87
CA ILE A 192 -15.01 -7.82 4.58
C ILE A 192 -15.59 -9.11 3.99
N GLN A 193 -15.73 -10.16 4.79
CA GLN A 193 -16.34 -11.41 4.34
C GLN A 193 -17.80 -11.20 3.87
N ALA A 194 -18.56 -10.36 4.56
CA ALA A 194 -19.93 -10.00 4.16
C ALA A 194 -19.93 -9.20 2.84
N TYR A 195 -19.05 -8.20 2.71
CA TYR A 195 -18.88 -7.43 1.47
C TYR A 195 -18.57 -8.35 0.28
N LEU A 196 -17.60 -9.25 0.42
CA LEU A 196 -17.22 -10.20 -0.63
C LEU A 196 -18.38 -11.12 -1.06
N SER A 197 -19.34 -11.37 -0.18
CA SER A 197 -20.51 -12.22 -0.48
C SER A 197 -21.64 -11.49 -1.22
N ILE A 198 -21.67 -10.15 -1.17
CA ILE A 198 -22.75 -9.34 -1.77
C ILE A 198 -22.31 -8.60 -3.04
N ARG A 199 -20.99 -8.41 -3.23
CA ARG A 199 -20.48 -7.72 -4.42
C ARG A 199 -20.72 -8.52 -5.70
N SER A 200 -20.79 -7.85 -6.83
CA SER A 200 -20.93 -8.48 -8.14
C SER A 200 -19.61 -9.09 -8.61
N HIS A 201 -19.65 -10.34 -9.06
CA HIS A 201 -18.51 -11.02 -9.69
C HIS A 201 -18.56 -10.76 -11.20
N VAL A 202 -18.04 -9.63 -11.65
CA VAL A 202 -17.91 -9.34 -13.08
C VAL A 202 -16.60 -9.92 -13.58
N LEU A 203 -16.61 -11.17 -14.03
CA LEU A 203 -15.49 -11.73 -14.78
C LEU A 203 -15.50 -11.11 -16.18
N ASP A 204 -14.79 -9.99 -16.35
CA ASP A 204 -14.66 -9.37 -17.67
C ASP A 204 -13.77 -10.26 -18.53
N THR A 205 -14.39 -11.19 -19.26
CA THR A 205 -13.71 -12.21 -20.07
C THR A 205 -12.79 -11.57 -21.12
N GLY A 206 -13.04 -10.31 -21.48
CA GLY A 206 -12.26 -9.52 -22.42
C GLY A 206 -10.96 -8.92 -21.86
N LEU A 207 -10.68 -9.05 -20.56
CA LEU A 207 -9.46 -8.51 -19.91
C LEU A 207 -8.51 -9.62 -19.42
N SER A 208 -8.78 -10.88 -19.78
CA SER A 208 -7.84 -11.98 -19.54
C SER A 208 -6.61 -11.86 -20.46
N PHE A 209 -5.42 -11.99 -19.88
CA PHE A 209 -4.15 -11.89 -20.63
C PHE A 209 -3.92 -13.07 -21.58
N PHE A 210 -4.49 -14.23 -21.26
CA PHE A 210 -4.38 -15.46 -22.02
C PHE A 210 -5.78 -16.04 -22.23
N GLU A 211 -6.13 -16.39 -23.47
CA GLU A 211 -7.28 -17.27 -23.72
C GLU A 211 -7.02 -18.59 -22.97
N GLY A 212 -7.89 -18.93 -22.01
CA GLY A 212 -7.68 -20.08 -21.15
C GLY A 212 -7.51 -21.38 -21.95
N ASP A 213 -6.42 -22.11 -21.67
CA ASP A 213 -6.22 -23.46 -22.19
C ASP A 213 -7.34 -24.37 -21.67
N GLU A 214 -7.95 -25.18 -22.55
CA GLU A 214 -9.11 -26.04 -22.28
C GLU A 214 -8.88 -27.15 -21.22
N THR A 215 -7.74 -27.15 -20.53
CA THR A 215 -7.29 -28.22 -19.63
C THR A 215 -7.43 -27.91 -18.13
N GLY A 216 -8.15 -26.85 -17.74
CA GLY A 216 -8.32 -26.44 -16.34
C GLY A 216 -9.74 -26.11 -15.90
N LYS A 217 -10.76 -26.87 -16.33
CA LYS A 217 -12.12 -26.80 -15.74
C LYS A 217 -12.08 -27.33 -14.30
N ASP A 218 -11.90 -26.48 -13.28
CA ASP A 218 -12.49 -26.68 -11.92
C ASP A 218 -12.21 -25.60 -10.85
N LEU A 219 -11.71 -24.42 -11.19
CA LEU A 219 -11.76 -23.26 -10.27
C LEU A 219 -12.43 -22.12 -11.02
N ALA A 220 -13.55 -21.61 -10.50
CA ALA A 220 -13.97 -20.26 -10.86
C ALA A 220 -12.74 -19.36 -10.67
N GLU A 221 -12.26 -18.71 -11.72
CA GLU A 221 -11.08 -17.86 -11.63
C GLU A 221 -11.36 -16.78 -10.59
N LYS A 222 -10.73 -16.94 -9.42
CA LYS A 222 -10.82 -15.97 -8.32
C LYS A 222 -10.23 -14.67 -8.81
N ASP A 223 -10.91 -13.58 -8.52
CA ASP A 223 -10.31 -12.27 -8.77
C ASP A 223 -9.22 -11.97 -7.75
N PHE A 224 -8.46 -10.89 -7.99
CA PHE A 224 -7.38 -10.50 -7.10
C PHE A 224 -7.82 -10.24 -5.66
N LEU A 225 -9.02 -9.67 -5.44
CA LEU A 225 -9.49 -9.33 -4.11
C LEU A 225 -9.82 -10.59 -3.31
N GLU A 226 -10.43 -11.58 -3.95
CA GLU A 226 -10.66 -12.91 -3.39
C GLU A 226 -9.36 -13.64 -3.08
N ASP A 227 -8.39 -13.63 -4.00
CA ASP A 227 -7.05 -14.21 -3.77
C ASP A 227 -6.35 -13.53 -2.60
N LEU A 228 -6.42 -12.20 -2.49
CA LEU A 228 -5.84 -11.45 -1.38
C LEU A 228 -6.52 -11.82 -0.06
N TRP A 229 -7.85 -11.89 -0.04
CA TRP A 229 -8.61 -12.28 1.14
C TRP A 229 -8.21 -13.66 1.66
N GLU A 230 -8.10 -14.66 0.78
CA GLU A 230 -7.67 -16.01 1.16
C GLU A 230 -6.25 -16.01 1.74
N ARG A 231 -5.32 -15.24 1.16
CA ARG A 231 -3.95 -15.11 1.69
C ARG A 231 -3.94 -14.47 3.08
N ILE A 232 -4.78 -13.47 3.31
CA ILE A 232 -4.95 -12.87 4.64
C ILE A 232 -5.54 -13.88 5.64
N GLN A 233 -6.50 -14.70 5.24
CA GLN A 233 -7.05 -15.76 6.11
C GLN A 233 -5.97 -16.80 6.47
N VAL A 234 -5.11 -17.17 5.51
CA VAL A 234 -3.95 -18.04 5.77
C VAL A 234 -2.95 -17.36 6.71
N LEU A 235 -2.64 -16.09 6.51
CA LEU A 235 -1.78 -15.33 7.41
C LEU A 235 -2.34 -15.30 8.84
N SER A 236 -3.65 -15.08 8.97
CA SER A 236 -4.35 -15.06 10.24
C SER A 236 -4.28 -16.41 10.96
N SER A 237 -4.56 -17.51 10.26
CA SER A 237 -4.48 -18.86 10.84
C SER A 237 -3.06 -19.27 11.22
N ASN A 238 -2.05 -18.69 10.57
CA ASN A 238 -0.64 -18.91 10.88
C ASN A 238 -0.09 -18.00 12.00
N GLY A 239 -0.94 -17.18 12.63
CA GLY A 239 -0.57 -16.33 13.76
C GLY A 239 0.21 -15.08 13.37
N TRP A 240 -0.01 -14.52 12.18
CA TRP A 240 0.54 -13.23 11.75
C TRP A 240 2.08 -13.15 11.81
N LYS A 241 2.74 -14.20 11.34
CA LYS A 241 4.21 -14.36 11.37
C LYS A 241 4.93 -13.49 10.32
N LEU A 242 4.71 -12.18 10.34
CA LEU A 242 5.54 -11.21 9.64
C LEU A 242 6.15 -10.27 10.70
N ASP A 243 7.49 -10.25 10.79
CA ASP A 243 8.22 -9.42 11.75
C ASP A 243 8.17 -7.95 11.31
N SER A 244 7.12 -7.22 11.67
CA SER A 244 7.11 -5.76 11.51
C SER A 244 7.94 -5.09 12.60
N ALA A 245 8.60 -3.98 12.25
CA ALA A 245 9.35 -3.16 13.20
C ALA A 245 8.39 -2.57 14.25
N GLN A 246 8.43 -3.07 15.48
CA GLN A 246 7.59 -2.59 16.58
C GLN A 246 8.42 -1.79 17.59
N LEU A 247 7.88 -0.66 18.02
CA LEU A 247 8.37 0.03 19.21
C LEU A 247 7.58 -0.45 20.44
N VAL A 248 8.27 -0.64 21.57
CA VAL A 248 7.66 -1.21 22.79
C VAL A 248 7.15 -0.10 23.74
N ALA A 249 7.42 1.17 23.44
CA ALA A 249 7.07 2.30 24.30
C ALA A 249 6.63 3.51 23.47
N GLY A 250 5.67 4.27 23.99
CA GLY A 250 5.12 5.48 23.37
C GLY A 250 3.72 5.78 23.88
N LYS A 251 3.31 7.05 23.84
CA LYS A 251 1.89 7.41 23.99
C LYS A 251 1.26 7.42 22.61
N SER A 252 0.16 6.69 22.46
CA SER A 252 -0.59 6.64 21.21
C SER A 252 -1.67 7.72 21.15
N HIS A 253 -1.79 8.35 19.99
CA HIS A 253 -2.71 9.45 19.71
C HIS A 253 -3.92 8.97 18.93
N GLU A 254 -5.06 9.63 19.15
CA GLU A 254 -6.26 9.40 18.35
C GLU A 254 -6.08 9.99 16.94
N PHE A 255 -6.61 9.28 15.94
CA PHE A 255 -6.75 9.82 14.60
C PHE A 255 -8.08 10.57 14.47
N GLY A 256 -8.07 11.74 13.84
CA GLY A 256 -9.30 12.51 13.60
C GLY A 256 -10.28 11.73 12.71
N ALA A 257 -11.58 12.06 12.83
CA ALA A 257 -12.61 11.46 11.99
C ALA A 257 -12.39 11.77 10.51
N ILE A 258 -12.71 10.81 9.65
CA ILE A 258 -12.66 10.92 8.19
C ILE A 258 -14.03 10.66 7.59
N SER A 259 -14.24 11.11 6.36
CA SER A 259 -15.44 10.82 5.58
C SER A 259 -15.07 10.36 4.18
N CYS A 260 -15.77 9.32 3.70
CA CYS A 260 -15.69 8.95 2.29
C CYS A 260 -16.51 9.96 1.45
N PRO A 261 -16.04 10.34 0.26
CA PRO A 261 -16.80 11.22 -0.63
C PRO A 261 -18.15 10.60 -1.01
N GLU A 262 -19.17 11.44 -1.16
CA GLU A 262 -20.47 10.99 -1.70
C GLU A 262 -20.29 10.55 -3.16
N LEU A 263 -20.76 9.33 -3.46
CA LEU A 263 -20.75 8.79 -4.81
C LEU A 263 -21.91 9.37 -5.62
N PRO A 264 -21.79 9.46 -6.97
CA PRO A 264 -22.89 9.90 -7.80
C PRO A 264 -24.12 9.01 -7.66
N ASP A 265 -25.30 9.64 -7.65
CA ASP A 265 -26.58 8.93 -7.64
C ASP A 265 -26.68 7.93 -8.82
N PRO A 266 -27.38 6.80 -8.62
CA PRO A 266 -27.64 5.87 -9.71
C PRO A 266 -28.39 6.58 -10.85
N PRO A 267 -28.13 6.21 -12.11
CA PRO A 267 -28.66 6.93 -13.25
C PRO A 267 -30.20 6.86 -13.27
N SER A 268 -30.84 8.02 -13.41
CA SER A 268 -32.31 8.19 -13.33
C SER A 268 -33.06 7.51 -14.49
N THR A 269 -32.33 7.15 -15.55
CA THR A 269 -32.84 6.38 -16.70
C THR A 269 -32.17 5.01 -16.69
N LEU A 270 -32.97 3.95 -16.57
CA LEU A 270 -32.55 2.54 -16.52
C LEU A 270 -32.09 2.04 -17.90
N SER A 271 -31.18 2.75 -18.56
CA SER A 271 -30.53 2.26 -19.77
C SER A 271 -29.23 1.57 -19.38
N GLU A 272 -28.99 0.36 -19.88
CA GLU A 272 -27.75 -0.40 -19.67
C GLU A 272 -26.52 0.41 -20.09
N ILE A 273 -26.67 1.32 -21.06
CA ILE A 273 -25.61 2.20 -21.54
C ILE A 273 -25.15 3.18 -20.44
N THR A 274 -26.09 3.81 -19.73
CA THR A 274 -25.77 4.81 -18.69
C THR A 274 -25.09 4.17 -17.48
N TYR A 275 -25.51 2.95 -17.11
CA TYR A 275 -24.83 2.15 -16.08
C TYR A 275 -23.41 1.76 -16.53
N GLY A 276 -23.25 1.33 -17.78
CA GLY A 276 -21.94 1.01 -18.36
C GLY A 276 -20.99 2.21 -18.40
N GLU A 277 -21.48 3.41 -18.72
CA GLU A 277 -20.70 4.65 -18.70
C GLU A 277 -20.19 4.99 -17.29
N GLN A 278 -21.07 4.94 -16.28
CA GLN A 278 -20.65 5.20 -14.90
C GLN A 278 -19.65 4.14 -14.40
N ARG A 279 -19.88 2.87 -14.74
CA ARG A 279 -18.95 1.77 -14.41
C ARG A 279 -17.56 2.02 -14.99
N HIS A 280 -17.51 2.37 -16.27
CA HIS A 280 -16.25 2.69 -16.94
C HIS A 280 -15.52 3.89 -16.30
N ILE A 281 -16.25 4.94 -15.92
CA ILE A 281 -15.68 6.08 -15.20
C ILE A 281 -15.11 5.65 -13.84
N ALA A 282 -15.82 4.79 -13.11
CA ALA A 282 -15.36 4.28 -11.83
C ALA A 282 -14.10 3.42 -11.99
N GLU A 283 -14.04 2.54 -12.99
CA GLU A 283 -12.87 1.70 -13.31
C GLU A 283 -11.64 2.53 -13.73
N LEU A 284 -11.84 3.65 -14.45
CA LEU A 284 -10.75 4.56 -14.79
C LEU A 284 -10.22 5.32 -13.57
N LYS A 285 -11.10 5.70 -12.64
CA LYS A 285 -10.72 6.42 -11.42
C LYS A 285 -10.12 5.50 -10.35
N TYR A 286 -10.60 4.26 -10.29
CA TYR A 286 -10.18 3.22 -9.35
C TYR A 286 -9.74 1.98 -10.14
N PRO A 287 -8.51 1.98 -10.68
CA PRO A 287 -8.01 0.86 -11.48
C PRO A 287 -7.96 -0.41 -10.65
N GLN A 288 -8.60 -1.47 -11.14
CA GLN A 288 -8.59 -2.77 -10.48
C GLN A 288 -7.43 -3.62 -10.96
N ARG A 289 -6.77 -4.32 -10.03
CA ARG A 289 -5.90 -5.43 -10.37
C ARG A 289 -6.79 -6.64 -10.58
N LEU A 290 -6.97 -7.08 -11.83
CA LEU A 290 -7.95 -8.13 -12.14
C LEU A 290 -7.44 -9.51 -11.71
N HIS A 291 -6.27 -9.90 -12.24
CA HIS A 291 -5.62 -11.16 -11.91
C HIS A 291 -4.11 -10.96 -11.74
N ARG A 292 -3.49 -11.83 -10.94
CA ARG A 292 -2.02 -11.92 -10.89
C ARG A 292 -1.53 -12.55 -12.17
N LEU A 293 -0.55 -11.92 -12.79
CA LEU A 293 0.15 -12.48 -13.93
C LEU A 293 1.10 -13.58 -13.43
N ASN A 294 0.83 -14.83 -13.79
CA ASN A 294 1.68 -15.98 -13.48
C ASN A 294 2.33 -16.46 -14.77
N ILE A 295 3.58 -16.06 -15.02
CA ILE A 295 4.37 -16.48 -16.18
C ILE A 295 5.19 -17.72 -15.84
N PHE A 296 5.70 -17.79 -14.61
CA PHE A 296 6.60 -18.86 -14.19
C PHE A 296 5.84 -19.95 -13.42
N HIS A 297 6.34 -21.18 -13.54
CA HIS A 297 5.78 -22.31 -12.81
C HIS A 297 5.92 -22.11 -11.29
N THR A 298 4.90 -22.49 -10.52
CA THR A 298 4.84 -22.31 -9.06
C THR A 298 6.00 -22.98 -8.31
N SER A 299 6.66 -23.96 -8.93
CA SER A 299 7.88 -24.57 -8.40
C SER A 299 9.05 -23.60 -8.24
N LYS A 300 9.02 -22.44 -8.92
CA LYS A 300 10.03 -21.38 -8.78
C LYS A 300 9.82 -20.49 -7.55
N THR A 301 8.69 -20.66 -6.87
CA THR A 301 8.27 -19.90 -5.71
C THR A 301 7.94 -20.81 -4.51
N GLU A 302 8.52 -22.01 -4.43
CA GLU A 302 8.19 -23.02 -3.41
C GLU A 302 8.50 -22.58 -1.97
N ASP A 303 9.52 -21.75 -1.78
CA ASP A 303 9.95 -21.29 -0.44
C ASP A 303 9.14 -20.09 0.09
N LEU A 304 8.23 -19.53 -0.72
CA LEU A 304 7.47 -18.33 -0.40
C LEU A 304 6.18 -18.65 0.37
N GLN A 305 5.91 -17.96 1.48
CA GLN A 305 4.56 -17.97 2.03
C GLN A 305 3.61 -17.23 1.08
N PRO A 306 2.32 -17.61 1.04
CA PRO A 306 1.36 -16.95 0.15
C PRO A 306 1.29 -15.43 0.31
N ILE A 307 1.49 -14.91 1.53
CA ILE A 307 1.47 -13.47 1.76
C ILE A 307 2.77 -12.77 1.35
N ASP A 308 3.92 -13.44 1.44
CA ASP A 308 5.23 -12.87 1.09
C ASP A 308 5.24 -12.40 -0.36
N ARG A 309 4.59 -13.19 -1.24
CA ARG A 309 4.40 -12.81 -2.64
C ARG A 309 3.68 -11.47 -2.78
N PHE A 310 2.59 -11.26 -2.03
CA PHE A 310 1.85 -9.99 -2.07
C PHE A 310 2.70 -8.82 -1.56
N VAL A 311 3.40 -8.99 -0.44
CA VAL A 311 4.25 -7.95 0.16
C VAL A 311 5.36 -7.53 -0.81
N VAL A 312 6.08 -8.50 -1.38
CA VAL A 312 7.15 -8.20 -2.34
C VAL A 312 6.61 -7.56 -3.61
N GLU A 313 5.49 -8.06 -4.13
CA GLU A 313 4.84 -7.49 -5.31
C GLU A 313 4.43 -6.02 -5.06
N GLU A 314 3.90 -5.68 -3.88
CA GLU A 314 3.60 -4.28 -3.50
C GLU A 314 4.85 -3.39 -3.48
N TYR A 315 5.96 -3.87 -2.88
CA TYR A 315 7.21 -3.12 -2.88
C TYR A 315 7.75 -2.89 -4.30
N LEU A 316 7.70 -3.92 -5.15
CA LEU A 316 8.14 -3.81 -6.54
C LEU A 316 7.29 -2.81 -7.33
N LEU A 317 5.97 -2.84 -7.14
CA LEU A 317 5.07 -1.88 -7.76
C LEU A 317 5.33 -0.45 -7.31
N ASP A 318 5.57 -0.25 -6.02
CA ASP A 318 5.93 1.05 -5.46
C ASP A 318 7.23 1.59 -6.04
N VAL A 319 8.25 0.74 -6.14
CA VAL A 319 9.55 1.11 -6.71
C VAL A 319 9.39 1.49 -8.18
N LEU A 320 8.64 0.70 -8.95
CA LEU A 320 8.35 0.99 -10.36
C LEU A 320 7.57 2.31 -10.52
N LEU A 321 6.64 2.60 -9.62
CA LEU A 321 5.81 3.80 -9.64
C LEU A 321 6.61 5.05 -9.25
N PHE A 322 7.30 5.04 -8.11
CA PHE A 322 7.94 6.22 -7.56
C PHE A 322 9.32 6.50 -8.14
N LEU A 323 10.05 5.48 -8.62
CA LEU A 323 11.36 5.65 -9.26
C LEU A 323 11.30 5.64 -10.80
N ASN A 324 10.12 5.88 -11.38
CA ASN A 324 9.92 5.89 -12.84
C ASN A 324 10.79 6.91 -13.60
N GLY A 325 11.25 7.97 -12.92
CA GLY A 325 12.18 8.96 -13.47
C GLY A 325 13.66 8.57 -13.39
N CYS A 326 14.01 7.57 -12.58
CA CYS A 326 15.39 7.19 -12.24
C CYS A 326 15.60 5.68 -12.45
N ARG A 327 15.49 5.20 -13.70
CA ARG A 327 15.53 3.76 -14.03
C ARG A 327 16.68 2.95 -13.41
N LYS A 328 17.87 3.55 -13.26
CA LYS A 328 19.04 2.88 -12.66
C LYS A 328 18.86 2.67 -11.15
N GLU A 329 18.34 3.68 -10.46
CA GLU A 329 18.01 3.58 -9.03
C GLU A 329 16.85 2.60 -8.84
N CYS A 330 15.85 2.60 -9.73
CA CYS A 330 14.78 1.61 -9.76
C CYS A 330 15.34 0.18 -9.84
N ALA A 331 16.18 -0.12 -10.83
CA ALA A 331 16.78 -1.44 -11.00
C ALA A 331 17.65 -1.84 -9.80
N SER A 332 18.54 -0.95 -9.35
CA SER A 332 19.40 -1.16 -8.18
C SER A 332 18.59 -1.45 -6.91
N PHE A 333 17.47 -0.77 -6.71
CA PHE A 333 16.59 -1.02 -5.57
C PHE A 333 15.88 -2.37 -5.68
N MET A 334 15.35 -2.72 -6.86
CA MET A 334 14.67 -4.00 -7.09
C MET A 334 15.60 -5.19 -6.83
N VAL A 335 16.85 -5.14 -7.31
CA VAL A 335 17.89 -6.16 -7.03
C VAL A 335 18.29 -6.17 -5.56
N GLY A 336 18.34 -4.98 -4.93
CA GLY A 336 18.73 -4.81 -3.53
C GLY A 336 17.69 -5.22 -2.49
N LEU A 337 16.50 -5.70 -2.90
CA LEU A 337 15.45 -6.12 -1.96
C LEU A 337 15.98 -7.23 -1.03
N PRO A 338 16.03 -7.02 0.30
CA PRO A 338 16.70 -7.93 1.22
C PRO A 338 15.91 -9.20 1.56
N VAL A 339 15.14 -9.75 0.63
CA VAL A 339 14.27 -10.91 0.86
C VAL A 339 15.07 -12.21 1.09
N PRO A 340 14.57 -13.14 1.94
CA PRO A 340 15.28 -14.40 2.23
C PRO A 340 15.15 -15.46 1.12
N PHE A 341 14.54 -15.12 -0.01
CA PHE A 341 14.22 -16.00 -1.13
C PHE A 341 14.54 -15.33 -2.46
N ARG A 342 14.56 -16.14 -3.52
CA ARG A 342 14.74 -15.69 -4.90
C ARG A 342 13.50 -14.94 -5.41
N CYS A 343 13.64 -13.64 -5.64
CA CYS A 343 12.55 -12.77 -6.09
C CYS A 343 12.62 -12.38 -7.57
N GLU A 344 13.62 -12.80 -8.32
CA GLU A 344 13.87 -12.41 -9.73
C GLU A 344 12.66 -12.76 -10.62
N TYR A 345 12.04 -13.93 -10.38
CA TYR A 345 10.82 -14.32 -11.09
C TYR A 345 9.63 -13.42 -10.75
N LEU A 346 9.50 -13.01 -9.48
CA LEU A 346 8.46 -12.07 -9.04
C LEU A 346 8.71 -10.67 -9.58
N MET A 347 9.97 -10.23 -9.68
CA MET A 347 10.33 -8.96 -10.32
C MET A 347 9.88 -8.93 -11.77
N ALA A 348 10.22 -9.96 -12.53
CA ALA A 348 9.81 -10.08 -13.93
C ALA A 348 8.28 -10.10 -14.06
N GLU A 349 7.58 -10.90 -13.26
CA GLU A 349 6.11 -10.92 -13.26
C GLU A 349 5.49 -9.56 -12.90
N ALA A 350 6.04 -8.86 -11.91
CA ALA A 350 5.58 -7.52 -11.53
C ALA A 350 5.75 -6.53 -12.69
N ILE A 351 6.93 -6.51 -13.34
CA ILE A 351 7.18 -5.65 -14.51
C ILE A 351 6.22 -5.96 -15.64
N PHE A 352 6.06 -7.23 -16.00
CA PHE A 352 5.14 -7.63 -17.06
C PHE A 352 3.68 -7.34 -16.72
N SER A 353 3.29 -7.47 -15.44
CA SER A 353 1.94 -7.14 -14.98
C SER A 353 1.61 -5.67 -15.22
N GLN A 354 2.59 -4.78 -15.04
CA GLN A 354 2.44 -3.34 -15.28
C GLN A 354 2.53 -3.01 -16.77
N LEU A 355 3.46 -3.61 -17.50
CA LEU A 355 3.64 -3.40 -18.94
C LEU A 355 2.43 -3.84 -19.75
N LEU A 356 1.78 -4.92 -19.33
CA LEU A 356 0.62 -5.49 -20.01
C LEU A 356 -0.71 -4.94 -19.47
N LEU A 357 -0.71 -4.18 -18.37
CA LEU A 357 -1.93 -3.71 -17.70
C LEU A 357 -2.93 -3.09 -18.69
N LEU A 358 -4.19 -3.51 -18.59
CA LEU A 358 -5.28 -3.01 -19.40
C LEU A 358 -6.03 -1.88 -18.64
N PRO A 359 -6.55 -0.86 -19.35
CA PRO A 359 -6.53 -0.69 -20.81
C PRO A 359 -5.18 -0.20 -21.34
N HIS A 360 -4.32 0.34 -20.48
CA HIS A 360 -2.98 0.80 -20.82
C HIS A 360 -2.04 0.68 -19.60
N PRO A 361 -0.73 0.47 -19.85
CA PRO A 361 0.25 0.47 -18.78
C PRO A 361 0.35 1.85 -18.10
N PRO A 362 0.68 1.93 -16.80
CA PRO A 362 0.84 3.21 -16.10
C PRO A 362 1.92 4.11 -16.71
N PHE A 363 2.97 3.50 -17.27
CA PHE A 363 4.04 4.20 -17.96
C PHE A 363 4.21 3.72 -19.40
N LYS A 364 5.00 4.47 -20.18
CA LYS A 364 5.29 4.07 -21.57
C LYS A 364 6.04 2.73 -21.60
N PRO A 365 5.74 1.81 -22.53
CA PRO A 365 6.44 0.54 -22.68
C PRO A 365 7.98 0.64 -22.68
N LEU A 366 8.51 1.71 -23.27
CA LEU A 366 9.95 2.01 -23.31
C LEU A 366 10.58 2.06 -21.91
N TYR A 367 9.87 2.57 -20.90
CA TYR A 367 10.35 2.62 -19.53
C TYR A 367 10.64 1.20 -19.01
N TYR A 368 9.68 0.31 -19.10
CA TYR A 368 9.84 -1.08 -18.65
C TYR A 368 10.94 -1.81 -19.41
N THR A 369 11.07 -1.58 -20.73
CA THR A 369 12.19 -2.15 -21.51
C THR A 369 13.55 -1.69 -20.97
N LEU A 370 13.70 -0.41 -20.65
CA LEU A 370 14.94 0.13 -20.12
C LEU A 370 15.25 -0.38 -18.70
N VAL A 371 14.22 -0.55 -17.85
CA VAL A 371 14.38 -1.17 -16.53
C VAL A 371 14.82 -2.63 -16.65
N ILE A 372 14.21 -3.40 -17.55
CA ILE A 372 14.63 -4.80 -17.80
C ILE A 372 16.08 -4.86 -18.25
N MET A 373 16.52 -3.95 -19.13
CA MET A 373 17.93 -3.88 -19.55
C MET A 373 18.86 -3.59 -18.37
N ASP A 374 18.55 -2.62 -17.53
CA ASP A 374 19.37 -2.30 -16.34
C ASP A 374 19.41 -3.48 -15.35
N LEU A 375 18.29 -4.17 -15.14
CA LEU A 375 18.25 -5.37 -14.29
C LEU A 375 19.16 -6.49 -14.81
N CYS A 376 19.23 -6.69 -16.12
CA CYS A 376 20.14 -7.67 -16.71
C CYS A 376 21.62 -7.25 -16.59
N GLU A 377 21.93 -5.95 -16.59
CA GLU A 377 23.31 -5.46 -16.38
C GLU A 377 23.76 -5.68 -14.92
N GLU A 378 22.88 -5.40 -13.95
CA GLU A 378 23.18 -5.55 -12.51
C GLU A 378 23.27 -7.02 -12.04
N GLU A 379 22.69 -7.98 -12.79
CA GLU A 379 22.84 -9.42 -12.51
C GLU A 379 24.19 -10.01 -13.00
N GLU A 380 24.91 -9.31 -13.90
CA GLU A 380 26.20 -9.78 -14.44
C GLU A 380 27.41 -9.42 -13.55
N ASP A 381 27.25 -8.49 -12.60
CA ASP A 381 28.25 -8.03 -11.62
C ASP A 381 28.13 -8.75 -10.26
#